data_AF-A0A941UZ66-F1
#
_entry.id   AF-A0A941UZ66-F1
#
_cell.length_a   1.000
_cell.length_b   1.000
_cell.length_c   1.000
_cell.angle_alpha   90.00
_cell.angle_beta   90.00
_cell.angle_gamma   90.00
#
_symmetry.space_group_name_H-M   'P 1'
#
loop_
_entity.id
_entity.type
_entity.pdbx_description
1 polymer ?
#
loop_
_entity_poly.entity_id
_entity_poly.type
_entity_poly.pdbx_seq_one_letter_code
_entity_poly.pdbx_strand_id
1 'polypeptide(L)'
;MYIHDLSCDWLSHPFARSRFMLSSDQEIHKILNAGIHDVYIDTGKGLDVVDAPTVEEVEQQIEQELISIAQQSPLLVPQTTFAEELDRA
;
A
#
# COMPACT_ATOMS: atom_id res chain seq x y z
N MET A 1 -1.51 -18.46 -6.75
CA MET A 1 -1.91 -17.03 -6.78
C MET A 1 -0.98 -16.29 -7.73
N TYR A 2 -1.49 -15.35 -8.53
CA TYR A 2 -0.66 -14.57 -9.45
C TYR A 2 -0.67 -13.10 -9.02
N ILE A 3 0.51 -12.53 -8.76
CA ILE A 3 0.68 -11.12 -8.37
C ILE A 3 0.59 -10.25 -9.63
N HIS A 4 -0.35 -9.30 -9.61
CA HIS A 4 -0.51 -8.26 -10.62
C HIS A 4 0.27 -6.98 -10.26
N ASP A 5 0.30 -6.61 -8.99
CA ASP A 5 1.00 -5.43 -8.48
C ASP A 5 1.35 -5.58 -6.99
N LEU A 6 2.41 -4.93 -6.53
CA LEU A 6 2.94 -5.02 -5.16
C LEU A 6 2.65 -3.78 -4.30
N SER A 7 1.87 -2.82 -4.79
CA SER A 7 1.47 -1.58 -4.08
C SER A 7 2.62 -0.85 -3.38
N CYS A 8 3.82 -0.92 -3.94
CA CYS A 8 5.04 -0.38 -3.33
C CYS A 8 5.84 0.45 -4.33
N ASP A 9 6.72 1.30 -3.82
CA ASP A 9 7.64 2.06 -4.65
C ASP A 9 8.49 1.13 -5.50
N TRP A 10 8.51 1.40 -6.81
CA TRP A 10 9.20 0.61 -7.84
C TRP A 10 10.71 0.43 -7.60
N LEU A 11 11.31 1.29 -6.78
CA LEU A 11 12.74 1.28 -6.43
C LEU A 11 13.07 0.43 -5.21
N SER A 12 12.07 -0.04 -4.46
CA SER A 12 12.24 -0.59 -3.11
C SER A 12 11.91 -2.08 -2.96
N HIS A 13 11.45 -2.77 -4.01
CA HIS A 13 11.07 -4.18 -3.87
C HIS A 13 12.21 -5.16 -4.21
N PRO A 14 12.39 -6.26 -3.45
CA PRO A 14 13.47 -7.24 -3.65
C PRO A 14 13.25 -8.19 -4.84
N PHE A 15 12.27 -7.92 -5.70
CA PHE A 15 11.92 -8.72 -6.88
C PHE A 15 12.50 -8.12 -8.17
N ALA A 16 12.79 -8.98 -9.15
CA ALA A 16 13.24 -8.53 -10.48
C ALA A 16 12.08 -8.01 -11.37
N ARG A 17 10.83 -8.25 -10.97
CA ARG A 17 9.61 -7.90 -11.72
C ARG A 17 8.44 -7.71 -10.75
N SER A 18 7.51 -6.83 -11.12
CA SER A 18 6.29 -6.55 -10.35
C SER A 18 5.16 -7.58 -10.54
N ARG A 19 5.21 -8.37 -11.61
CA ARG A 19 4.19 -9.37 -11.97
C ARG A 19 4.77 -10.76 -12.06
N PHE A 20 4.27 -11.68 -11.24
CA PHE A 20 4.76 -13.06 -11.20
C PHE A 20 3.79 -14.00 -10.50
N MET A 21 3.92 -15.28 -10.79
CA MET A 21 3.21 -16.33 -10.06
C MET A 21 3.91 -16.58 -8.71
N LEU A 22 3.16 -16.55 -7.61
CA LEU A 22 3.67 -17.01 -6.33
C LEU A 22 3.76 -18.53 -6.33
N SER A 23 4.95 -19.04 -6.06
CA SER A 23 5.31 -20.45 -6.19
C SER A 23 5.79 -21.08 -4.88
N SER A 24 6.16 -20.27 -3.88
CA SER A 24 6.63 -20.77 -2.58
C SER A 24 6.40 -19.78 -1.44
N ASP A 25 6.37 -20.29 -0.21
CA ASP A 25 6.26 -19.49 1.01
C ASP A 25 7.46 -18.55 1.21
N GLN A 26 8.63 -18.92 0.67
CA GLN A 26 9.81 -18.07 0.70
C GLN A 26 9.60 -16.75 -0.05
N GLU A 27 8.84 -16.77 -1.14
CA GLU A 27 8.49 -15.54 -1.88
C GLU A 27 7.54 -14.66 -1.06
N ILE A 28 6.59 -15.26 -0.34
CA ILE A 28 5.70 -14.54 0.59
C ILE A 28 6.53 -13.86 1.69
N HIS A 29 7.48 -14.57 2.29
CA HIS A 29 8.37 -13.97 3.30
C HIS A 29 9.20 -12.79 2.74
N LYS A 30 9.62 -12.85 1.47
CA LYS A 30 10.31 -11.72 0.84
C LYS A 30 9.40 -10.50 0.69
N ILE A 31 8.13 -10.69 0.32
CA ILE A 31 7.13 -9.60 0.24
C ILE A 31 6.99 -8.94 1.63
N LEU A 32 6.76 -9.75 2.67
CA LEU A 32 6.60 -9.25 4.04
C LEU A 32 7.85 -8.52 4.54
N ASN A 33 9.05 -9.09 4.31
CA ASN A 33 10.31 -8.47 4.72
C ASN A 33 10.63 -7.18 3.97
N ALA A 34 10.03 -6.97 2.80
CA ALA A 34 10.14 -5.72 2.05
C ALA A 34 9.23 -4.61 2.59
N GLY A 35 8.43 -4.88 3.62
CA GLY A 35 7.43 -3.93 4.15
C GLY A 35 6.22 -3.76 3.22
N ILE A 36 5.98 -4.71 2.32
CA ILE A 36 4.81 -4.68 1.44
C ILE A 36 3.63 -5.24 2.22
N HIS A 37 2.62 -4.40 2.42
CA HIS A 37 1.42 -4.75 3.19
C HIS A 37 0.27 -5.23 2.31
N ASP A 38 0.13 -4.64 1.12
CA ASP A 38 -0.99 -4.88 0.23
C ASP A 38 -0.50 -5.27 -1.17
N VAL A 39 -1.16 -6.24 -1.79
CA VAL A 39 -0.85 -6.70 -3.16
C VAL A 39 -2.12 -6.89 -3.96
N TYR A 40 -2.05 -6.62 -5.26
CA TYR A 40 -3.13 -6.93 -6.19
C TYR A 40 -2.87 -8.26 -6.87
N ILE A 41 -3.89 -9.12 -6.93
CA ILE A 41 -3.80 -10.45 -7.55
C ILE A 41 -4.64 -10.54 -8.83
N ASP A 42 -4.19 -11.33 -9.79
CA ASP A 42 -4.94 -11.62 -11.01
C ASP A 42 -5.73 -12.92 -10.82
N THR A 43 -7.03 -12.78 -10.56
CA THR A 43 -7.98 -13.88 -10.34
C THR A 43 -8.32 -14.63 -11.64
N GLY A 44 -8.02 -14.05 -12.81
CA GLY A 44 -8.10 -14.74 -14.10
C GLY A 44 -6.92 -15.69 -14.35
N LYS A 45 -5.79 -15.49 -13.66
CA LYS A 45 -4.56 -16.30 -13.78
C LYS A 45 -4.24 -17.15 -12.55
N GLY A 46 -5.11 -17.17 -11.56
CA GLY A 46 -4.87 -17.90 -10.32
C GLY A 46 -6.10 -17.97 -9.44
N LEU A 47 -5.95 -18.67 -8.31
CA LEU A 47 -6.98 -18.73 -7.29
C LEU A 47 -7.15 -17.38 -6.62
N ASP A 48 -8.41 -16.99 -6.48
CA ASP A 48 -8.86 -15.86 -5.67
C ASP A 48 -8.93 -16.23 -4.18
N VAL A 49 -9.12 -15.22 -3.32
CA VAL A 49 -9.37 -15.39 -1.89
C VAL A 49 -10.88 -15.52 -1.66
N VAL A 50 -11.29 -16.60 -0.98
CA VAL A 50 -12.72 -16.96 -0.80
C VAL A 50 -13.52 -15.86 -0.09
N ASP A 51 -12.90 -15.21 0.89
CA ASP A 51 -13.52 -14.19 1.74
C ASP A 51 -13.03 -12.77 1.36
N ALA A 52 -12.60 -12.55 0.12
CA ALA A 52 -12.22 -11.21 -0.34
C ALA A 52 -13.45 -10.29 -0.48
N PRO A 53 -13.35 -9.02 -0.06
CA PRO A 53 -14.38 -8.04 -0.36
C PRO A 53 -14.49 -7.81 -1.87
N THR A 54 -15.69 -7.44 -2.34
CA THR A 54 -15.88 -7.07 -3.75
C THR A 54 -15.18 -5.76 -4.07
N VAL A 55 -14.98 -5.49 -5.36
CA VAL A 55 -14.38 -4.23 -5.82
C VAL A 55 -15.21 -3.04 -5.30
N GLU A 56 -16.53 -3.14 -5.37
CA GLU A 56 -17.43 -2.10 -4.89
C GLU A 56 -17.32 -1.87 -3.37
N GLU A 57 -17.18 -2.94 -2.58
CA GLU A 57 -16.99 -2.84 -1.13
C GLU A 57 -15.66 -2.14 -0.77
N VAL A 58 -14.59 -2.48 -1.49
CA VAL A 58 -13.27 -1.83 -1.32
C VAL A 58 -13.32 -0.36 -1.72
N GLU A 59 -13.92 -0.03 -2.87
CA GLU A 59 -14.06 1.35 -3.32
C GLU A 59 -14.86 2.20 -2.33
N GLN A 60 -15.96 1.66 -1.80
CA GLN A 60 -16.76 2.33 -0.77
C GLN A 60 -15.96 2.55 0.52
N GLN A 61 -15.18 1.57 0.96
CA GLN A 61 -14.33 1.71 2.13
C GLN A 61 -13.28 2.83 1.95
N ILE A 62 -12.62 2.87 0.79
CA ILE A 62 -11.65 3.91 0.45
C ILE A 62 -12.29 5.29 0.45
N GLU A 63 -13.48 5.43 -0.16
CA GLU A 63 -14.20 6.70 -0.20
C GLU A 63 -14.57 7.18 1.22
N GLN A 64 -15.07 6.27 2.07
CA GLN A 64 -15.38 6.59 3.46
C GLN A 64 -14.14 7.03 4.25
N GLU A 65 -13.01 6.36 4.06
CA GLU A 65 -11.75 6.72 4.69
C GLU A 65 -11.29 8.13 4.27
N LEU A 66 -11.34 8.44 2.97
CA LEU A 66 -11.02 9.77 2.44
C LEU A 66 -11.91 10.87 3.03
N ILE A 67 -13.22 10.63 3.12
CA ILE A 67 -14.16 11.56 3.75
C ILE A 67 -13.81 11.76 5.23
N SER A 68 -13.47 10.68 5.94
CA SER A 68 -13.10 10.75 7.36
C SER A 68 -11.85 11.60 7.59
N ILE A 69 -10.83 11.44 6.74
CA ILE A 69 -9.58 12.23 6.78
C ILE A 69 -9.89 13.70 6.49
N ALA A 70 -10.74 13.98 5.51
CA ALA A 70 -11.13 15.36 5.16
C ALA A 70 -11.92 16.05 6.29
N GLN A 71 -12.68 15.30 7.09
CA GLN A 71 -13.45 15.82 8.22
C GLN A 71 -12.62 16.00 9.50
N GLN A 72 -11.48 15.32 9.62
CA GLN A 72 -10.54 15.55 10.70
C GLN A 72 -9.98 16.96 10.57
N SER A 73 -10.13 17.77 11.63
CA SER A 73 -9.51 19.10 11.67
C SER A 73 -8.00 18.94 11.53
N PRO A 74 -7.33 19.68 10.63
CA PRO A 74 -5.89 19.55 10.48
C PRO A 74 -5.23 19.84 11.81
N LEU A 75 -4.33 18.95 12.24
CA LEU A 75 -3.41 19.27 13.31
C LEU A 75 -2.72 20.58 12.92
N LEU A 76 -2.86 21.61 13.74
CA LEU A 76 -2.13 22.86 13.56
C LEU A 76 -0.65 22.52 13.67
N VAL A 77 0.00 22.23 12.54
CA VAL A 77 1.44 22.14 12.49
C VAL A 77 1.92 23.58 12.72
N PRO A 78 2.66 23.86 13.82
CA PRO A 78 3.16 25.21 14.04
C PRO A 78 4.02 25.58 12.82
N GLN A 79 3.59 26.60 12.09
CA GLN A 79 4.35 27.15 10.99
C GLN A 79 5.53 27.89 11.61
N THR A 80 6.68 27.23 11.63
CA THR A 80 7.96 27.81 12.03
C THR A 80 8.43 28.72 10.89
N THR A 81 8.90 29.91 11.26
CA THR A 81 9.45 30.84 10.28
C THR A 81 10.81 30.36 9.80
N PHE A 82 11.21 30.73 8.59
CA PHE A 82 12.55 30.42 8.08
C PHE A 82 13.68 30.84 9.03
N ALA A 83 13.49 31.94 9.77
CA ALA A 83 14.44 32.41 10.78
C ALA A 83 14.57 31.44 11.97
N GLU A 84 13.47 30.85 12.44
CA GLU A 84 13.47 29.89 13.56
C GLU A 84 14.11 28.54 13.20
N GLU A 85 14.04 28.11 11.94
CA GLU A 85 14.78 26.92 11.45
C GLU A 85 16.29 27.20 11.35
N LEU A 86 16.68 28.40 10.93
CA LEU A 86 18.09 28.77 10.79
C LEU A 86 18.81 28.81 12.15
N ASP A 87 18.13 29.23 13.22
CA ASP A 87 18.67 29.28 14.58
C ASP A 87 18.78 27.90 15.26
N ARG A 88 18.10 26.87 14.74
CA ARG A 88 18.14 25.49 15.27
C ARG A 88 19.19 24.60 14.62
N ALA A 89 19.74 24.99 13.46
CA ALA A 89 20.75 24.24 12.70
C ALA A 89 22.18 24.57 13.17
#